data_AF-A0A6I7P050-F1
#
_entry.id   AF-A0A6I7P050-F1
#
_cell.length_a   1.000
_cell.length_b   1.000
_cell.length_c   1.000
_cell.angle_alpha   90.00
_cell.angle_beta   90.00
_cell.angle_gamma   90.00
#
_symmetry.space_group_name_H-M   'P 1'
#
loop_
_entity.id
_entity.type
_entity.pdbx_description
1 polymer ?
#
loop_
_entity_poly.entity_id
_entity_poly.type
_entity_poly.pdbx_seq_one_letter_code
_entity_poly.pdbx_strand_id
1 'polypeptide(L)' 'MAPRAYAAASLPYPKVSSLAAAPPRPERHVPNSITSLRLGLTRHLARALPRCPCCLHPKSAISML' A
#
# COMPACT_ATOMS: atom_id res chain seq x y z
N MET A 1 -12.73 -28.43 14.88
CA MET A 1 -12.99 -28.41 16.33
C MET A 1 -12.21 -27.22 16.90
N ALA A 2 -12.71 -26.04 17.28
CA ALA A 2 -14.04 -25.43 17.43
C ALA A 2 -14.04 -24.05 16.71
N PRO A 3 -15.19 -23.42 16.38
CA PRO A 3 -15.19 -22.19 15.57
C PRO A 3 -14.65 -20.99 16.37
N ARG A 4 -13.64 -20.27 15.86
CA ARG A 4 -13.23 -18.96 16.37
C ARG A 4 -14.25 -17.93 15.89
N ALA A 5 -15.25 -17.66 16.72
CA ALA A 5 -16.12 -16.50 16.54
C ALA A 5 -15.30 -15.24 16.86
N TYR A 6 -14.93 -14.46 15.84
CA TYR A 6 -14.44 -13.10 16.04
C TYR A 6 -15.65 -12.22 16.38
N ALA A 7 -16.11 -12.29 17.63
CA ALA A 7 -17.13 -11.37 18.10
C ALA A 7 -16.51 -9.97 18.11
N ALA A 8 -16.94 -9.11 17.19
CA ALA A 8 -16.63 -7.70 17.23
C ALA A 8 -17.35 -7.11 18.45
N ALA A 9 -16.69 -7.12 19.61
CA ALA A 9 -17.22 -6.49 20.80
C ALA A 9 -17.33 -4.98 20.54
N SER A 10 -18.47 -4.37 20.91
CA SER A 10 -18.61 -2.91 20.94
C SER A 10 -17.63 -2.34 21.96
N LEU A 11 -16.45 -1.92 21.47
CA LEU A 11 -15.44 -1.27 22.30
C LEU A 11 -15.99 0.11 22.73
N PRO A 12 -15.91 0.46 24.03
CA PRO A 12 -16.32 1.78 24.49
C PRO A 12 -15.48 2.86 23.81
N TYR A 13 -16.15 3.94 23.38
CA TYR A 13 -15.47 5.09 22.81
C TYR A 13 -14.45 5.65 23.82
N PRO A 14 -13.20 5.95 23.41
CA PRO A 14 -12.21 6.49 24.33
C PRO A 14 -12.65 7.87 24.83
N LYS A 15 -12.78 8.02 26.15
CA LYS A 15 -13.20 9.29 26.79
C LYS A 15 -12.17 10.42 26.64
N VAL A 16 -10.96 10.11 26.18
CA VAL A 16 -9.90 11.09 25.91
C VAL A 16 -9.98 11.51 24.43
N SER A 17 -10.74 12.56 24.15
CA SER A 17 -10.92 13.13 22.80
C SER A 17 -10.04 14.36 22.55
N SER A 18 -9.27 14.82 23.54
CA SER A 18 -8.35 15.95 23.36
C SER A 18 -7.25 15.57 22.38
N LEU A 19 -7.15 16.30 21.26
CA LEU A 19 -6.10 16.11 20.26
C LEU A 19 -4.68 16.20 20.87
N ALA A 20 -4.51 16.99 21.94
CA ALA A 20 -3.26 17.11 22.68
C ALA A 20 -2.85 15.86 23.50
N ALA A 21 -3.81 14.99 23.85
CA ALA A 21 -3.55 13.72 24.55
C ALA A 21 -3.74 12.49 23.64
N ALA A 22 -4.02 12.71 22.34
CA ALA A 22 -4.04 11.63 21.39
C ALA A 22 -2.62 11.05 21.29
N PRO A 23 -2.44 9.72 21.41
CA PRO A 23 -1.12 9.14 21.23
C PRO A 23 -0.61 9.55 19.84
N PRO A 24 0.66 9.98 19.72
CA PRO A 24 1.23 10.32 18.43
C PRO A 24 1.00 9.11 17.53
N ARG A 25 0.32 9.33 16.39
CA ARG A 25 0.17 8.29 15.38
C ARG A 25 1.47 8.30 14.58
N PRO A 26 2.44 7.41 14.87
CA PRO A 26 3.59 7.30 14.00
C PRO A 26 3.07 7.04 12.59
N GLU A 27 3.70 7.69 11.62
CA GLU A 27 3.41 7.43 10.22
C GLU A 27 3.50 5.91 9.99
N ARG A 28 2.40 5.31 9.54
CA ARG A 28 2.32 3.86 9.31
C ARG A 28 3.02 3.45 8.01
N HIS A 29 3.64 4.41 7.32
CA HIS A 29 4.34 4.14 6.08
C HIS A 29 5.62 3.37 6.37
N VAL A 30 5.58 2.07 6.11
CA VAL A 30 6.76 1.21 6.07
C VAL A 30 7.24 1.17 4.62
N PRO A 31 8.53 1.36 4.32
CA PRO A 31 9.06 1.23 2.96
C PRO A 31 8.69 -0.10 2.29
N ASN A 32 8.55 -1.15 3.10
CA ASN A 32 8.13 -2.49 2.68
C ASN A 32 6.61 -2.72 2.82
N SER A 33 5.80 -1.66 2.87
CA SER A 33 4.34 -1.81 2.85
C SER A 33 3.89 -2.45 1.54
N ILE A 34 2.76 -3.16 1.58
CA ILE A 34 2.18 -3.80 0.39
C ILE A 34 1.98 -2.78 -0.74
N THR A 35 1.56 -1.55 -0.41
CA THR A 35 1.37 -0.47 -1.39
C THR A 35 2.68 -0.06 -2.06
N SER A 36 3.74 0.15 -1.27
CA SER A 36 5.07 0.54 -1.78
C SER A 36 5.67 -0.57 -2.64
N LEU A 37 5.58 -1.83 -2.20
CA LEU A 37 6.04 -2.99 -2.96
C LEU A 37 5.27 -3.15 -4.27
N ARG A 38 3.94 -3.03 -4.26
CA ARG A 38 3.11 -3.07 -5.48
C ARG A 38 3.51 -2.00 -6.47
N LEU A 39 3.71 -0.77 -6.01
CA LEU A 39 4.12 0.34 -6.86
C LEU A 39 5.50 0.11 -7.49
N GLY A 40 6.46 -0.39 -6.72
CA GLY A 40 7.78 -0.76 -7.21
C GLY A 40 7.73 -1.85 -8.28
N LEU A 41 7.01 -2.94 -8.02
CA LEU A 41 6.84 -4.05 -8.96
C LEU A 41 6.16 -3.59 -10.25
N THR A 42 5.06 -2.84 -10.17
CA THR A 42 4.36 -2.32 -11.36
C THR A 42 5.27 -1.44 -12.21
N ARG A 43 6.09 -0.58 -11.60
CA ARG A 43 7.06 0.25 -12.34
C ARG A 43 8.14 -0.59 -13.02
N HIS A 44 8.67 -1.59 -12.32
CA HIS A 44 9.67 -2.50 -12.91
C HIS A 44 9.09 -3.30 -14.07
N LEU A 45 7.91 -3.89 -13.90
CA LEU A 45 7.22 -4.60 -14.97
C LEU A 45 6.95 -3.68 -16.16
N ALA A 46 6.36 -2.51 -15.92
CA ALA A 46 6.09 -1.55 -16.99
C ALA A 46 7.36 -1.15 -17.76
N ARG A 47 8.53 -1.08 -17.10
CA ARG A 47 9.84 -0.83 -17.74
C ARG A 47 10.31 -2.01 -18.60
N ALA A 48 10.15 -3.24 -18.13
CA ALA A 48 10.63 -4.45 -18.79
C ALA A 48 9.77 -4.90 -19.98
N LEU A 49 8.49 -4.51 -20.05
CA LEU A 49 7.63 -4.88 -21.18
C LEU A 49 8.07 -4.16 -22.47
N PRO A 50 8.04 -4.85 -23.64
CA PRO A 50 8.42 -4.26 -24.93
C PRO A 50 7.41 -3.23 -25.46
N ARG A 51 6.18 -3.25 -24.94
CA ARG A 51 5.07 -2.38 -25.34
C ARG A 51 4.40 -1.75 -24.11
N CYS A 52 3.81 -0.56 -24.24
CA CYS A 52 3.02 0.01 -23.13
C CYS A 52 1.81 -0.90 -22.84
N PRO A 53 1.57 -1.31 -21.58
CA PRO A 53 0.34 -2.02 -21.22
C PRO A 53 -0.92 -1.16 -21.36
N CYS A 54 -0.76 0.17 -21.47
CA CYS A 54 -1.85 1.13 -21.58
C CYS A 54 -2.45 1.24 -22.99
N CYS A 55 -1.60 1.27 -24.01
CA CYS A 55 -1.97 1.59 -25.40
C CYS A 55 -1.33 0.66 -26.44
N LEU A 56 -0.62 -0.38 -25.98
CA LEU A 56 0.12 -1.37 -26.79
C LEU A 56 1.16 -0.79 -27.76
N HIS A 57 1.47 0.51 -27.68
CA HIS A 57 2.54 1.08 -28.49
C HIS A 57 3.89 0.45 -28.16
N PRO A 58 4.72 0.13 -29.18
CA PRO A 58 6.11 -0.24 -28.94
C PRO A 58 6.79 0.89 -28.19
N LYS A 59 7.54 0.55 -27.15
CA LYS A 59 8.38 1.55 -26.51
C LYS A 59 9.43 2.00 -27.52
N SER A 60 9.55 3.31 -27.74
CA SER A 60 10.70 3.82 -28.48
C SER A 60 11.94 3.38 -27.72
N ALA A 61 12.89 2.77 -28.42
CA ALA A 61 14.19 2.46 -27.86
C ALA A 61 14.90 3.80 -27.63
N ILE A 62 14.60 4.45 -26.51
CA ILE A 62 15.52 5.44 -25.96
C ILE A 62 16.71 4.61 -25.53
N SER A 63 17.74 4.66 -26.37
CA SER A 63 19.05 4.05 -26.15
C SER A 63 19.45 4.29 -24.69
N MET A 64 19.60 3.20 -23.94
CA MET A 64 20.24 3.20 -22.63
C MET A 64 21.71 3.59 -22.85
N LEU A 65 21.99 4.89 -22.73
CA LEU A 65 23.27 5.42 -22.25
C LEU A 65 22.95 6.28 -21.02
#